data_AF-A0A9Q3I3W5-F1
#
_entry.id   AF-A0A9Q3I3W5-F1
#
_cell.length_a   1.000
_cell.length_b   1.000
_cell.length_c   1.000
_cell.angle_alpha   90.00
_cell.angle_beta   90.00
_cell.angle_gamma   90.00
#
_symmetry.space_group_name_H-M   'P 1'
#
loop_
_entity.id
_entity.type
_entity.pdbx_description
1 polymer ?
#
loop_
_entity_poly.entity_id
_entity_poly.type
_entity_poly.pdbx_seq_one_letter_code
_entity_poly.pdbx_strand_id
1 'polypeptide(L)'
;MPFCIKKAPSHYQRMMNTIFPTELSEGWLIIYIDDIIIYSDSWSLHLEILARVLDKITGVSMKISLKKSNFGFEELKALGHIVSGLSLGIDKNKVEAVLLKPIPQNKKEMISFHGFSNCYRQHLKDFAILAKSLYKICDQQTVFEMTQERIEAYEKIKKALTEATLLLMPDWNIPFKLYIDACGDGLGEALRQVQIIDDKPTEGPVCYISRKIKPTEARCSAYVWYGNLRNCTIILVAVLLK
;
A
#
# COMPACT_ATOMS: atom_id res chain seq x y z
N MET A 1 18.82 -23.50 -0.55
CA MET A 1 18.51 -23.09 -1.93
C MET A 1 19.62 -22.15 -2.40
N PRO A 2 20.26 -22.36 -3.56
CA PRO A 2 21.31 -21.47 -4.04
C PRO A 2 20.74 -20.10 -4.43
N PHE A 3 21.55 -19.05 -4.29
CA PHE A 3 21.17 -17.69 -4.67
C PHE A 3 20.99 -17.54 -6.19
N CYS A 4 20.29 -16.49 -6.61
CA CYS A 4 20.09 -16.09 -8.02
C CYS A 4 19.21 -17.00 -8.89
N ILE A 5 18.53 -18.00 -8.34
CA ILE A 5 17.49 -18.72 -9.09
C ILE A 5 16.23 -17.84 -9.18
N LYS A 6 15.78 -17.53 -10.40
CA LYS A 6 14.61 -16.64 -10.64
C LYS A 6 13.33 -17.07 -9.90
N LYS A 7 13.12 -18.38 -9.73
CA LYS A 7 11.93 -18.95 -9.04
C LYS A 7 12.14 -19.22 -7.55
N ALA A 8 13.35 -18.99 -7.02
CA ALA A 8 13.67 -19.26 -5.62
C ALA A 8 12.71 -18.57 -4.64
N PRO A 9 12.44 -17.25 -4.75
CA PRO A 9 11.55 -16.57 -3.80
C PRO A 9 10.13 -17.14 -3.82
N SER A 10 9.60 -17.46 -5.00
CA SER A 10 8.26 -18.03 -5.14
C SER A 10 8.16 -19.44 -4.54
N HIS A 11 9.21 -20.26 -4.68
CA HIS A 11 9.26 -21.56 -4.01
C HIS A 11 9.38 -21.43 -2.49
N TYR A 12 10.20 -20.48 -2.02
CA TYR A 12 10.33 -20.21 -0.59
C TYR A 12 9.02 -19.72 0.03
N GLN A 13 8.33 -18.78 -0.61
CA GLN A 13 7.00 -18.33 -0.17
C GLN A 13 5.99 -19.49 -0.11
N ARG A 14 5.97 -20.38 -1.12
CA ARG A 14 5.08 -21.55 -1.10
C ARG A 14 5.39 -22.50 0.05
N MET A 15 6.67 -22.72 0.34
CA MET A 15 7.10 -23.51 1.49
C MET A 15 6.60 -22.88 2.79
N MET A 16 6.82 -21.57 2.97
CA MET A 16 6.32 -20.84 4.15
C MET A 16 4.81 -20.93 4.31
N ASN A 17 4.04 -20.74 3.24
CA ASN A 17 2.59 -20.86 3.27
C ASN A 17 2.13 -22.28 3.65
N THR A 18 2.93 -23.31 3.37
CA THR A 18 2.65 -24.70 3.73
C THR A 18 2.98 -25.00 5.20
N ILE A 19 3.96 -24.30 5.77
CA ILE A 19 4.38 -24.45 7.18
C ILE A 19 3.44 -23.69 8.13
N PHE A 20 2.94 -22.53 7.70
CA PHE A 20 2.11 -21.62 8.52
C PHE A 20 0.67 -21.43 8.01
N PRO A 21 -0.06 -22.47 7.55
CA PRO A 21 -1.38 -22.27 6.95
C PRO A 21 -2.37 -21.71 7.97
N THR A 22 -2.33 -22.21 9.21
CA THR A 22 -3.22 -21.80 10.29
C THR A 22 -2.96 -20.36 10.72
N GLU A 23 -1.71 -20.01 10.97
CA GLU A 23 -1.32 -18.68 11.46
C GLU A 23 -1.60 -17.60 10.40
N LEU A 24 -1.39 -17.91 9.12
CA LEU A 24 -1.78 -17.03 8.02
C LEU A 24 -3.30 -16.86 7.92
N SER A 25 -4.07 -17.91 8.20
CA SER A 25 -5.55 -17.84 8.18
C SER A 25 -6.14 -17.09 9.38
N GLU A 26 -5.48 -17.18 10.54
CA GLU A 26 -5.84 -16.44 11.75
C GLU A 26 -5.50 -14.94 11.61
N GLY A 27 -4.61 -14.58 10.68
CA GLY A 27 -4.42 -13.20 10.25
C GLY A 27 -3.60 -12.33 11.20
N TRP A 28 -2.83 -12.92 12.12
CA TRP A 28 -1.85 -12.21 12.97
C TRP A 28 -0.38 -12.43 12.53
N LEU A 29 -0.16 -13.34 11.57
CA LEU A 29 1.13 -13.63 10.96
C LEU A 29 1.13 -13.16 9.50
N ILE A 30 2.13 -12.38 9.12
CA ILE A 30 2.40 -12.02 7.72
C ILE A 30 3.76 -12.58 7.34
N ILE A 31 3.82 -13.27 6.20
CA ILE A 31 5.09 -13.79 5.66
C ILE A 31 5.31 -13.22 4.26
N TYR A 32 6.45 -12.56 4.08
CA TYR A 32 6.91 -12.07 2.78
C TYR A 32 8.31 -12.57 2.50
N ILE A 33 8.41 -13.59 1.64
CA ILE A 33 9.64 -14.30 1.33
C ILE A 33 10.34 -14.72 2.63
N ASP A 34 11.43 -14.07 3.01
CA ASP A 34 12.26 -14.38 4.18
C ASP A 34 11.81 -13.66 5.46
N ASP A 35 10.94 -12.65 5.34
CA ASP A 35 10.49 -11.83 6.47
C ASP A 35 9.22 -12.43 7.08
N ILE A 36 9.29 -12.72 8.38
CA ILE A 36 8.15 -13.16 9.20
C ILE A 36 7.80 -12.01 10.14
N ILE A 37 6.58 -11.50 10.01
CA ILE A 37 6.07 -10.37 10.79
C ILE A 37 4.93 -10.90 11.66
N ILE A 38 5.04 -10.69 12.97
CA ILE A 38 4.07 -11.10 13.98
C ILE A 38 3.58 -9.85 14.68
N TYR A 39 2.27 -9.73 14.87
CA TYR A 39 1.67 -8.69 15.69
C TYR A 39 0.58 -9.28 16.58
N SER A 40 0.29 -8.58 17.67
CA SER A 40 -0.65 -9.01 18.71
C SER A 40 -1.04 -7.83 19.59
N ASP A 41 -2.19 -7.90 20.24
CA ASP A 41 -2.73 -6.78 21.02
C ASP A 41 -2.14 -6.63 22.42
N SER A 42 -1.52 -7.69 22.96
CA SER A 42 -0.91 -7.67 24.30
C SER A 42 0.43 -8.37 24.33
N TRP A 43 1.29 -7.96 25.26
CA TRP A 43 2.62 -8.54 25.44
C TRP A 43 2.57 -10.03 25.81
N SER A 44 1.63 -10.43 26.68
CA SER A 44 1.45 -11.83 27.07
C SER A 44 1.09 -12.70 25.88
N LEU A 45 0.12 -12.28 25.07
CA LEU A 45 -0.27 -12.97 23.85
C LEU A 45 0.89 -12.99 22.84
N HIS A 46 1.65 -11.89 22.75
CA HIS A 46 2.82 -11.82 21.87
C HIS A 46 3.84 -12.91 22.18
N LEU A 47 4.13 -13.14 23.46
CA LEU A 47 5.08 -14.18 23.88
C LEU A 47 4.58 -15.60 23.56
N GLU A 48 3.29 -15.87 23.76
CA GLU A 48 2.68 -17.15 23.41
C GLU A 48 2.76 -17.42 21.90
N ILE A 49 2.38 -16.42 21.10
CA ILE A 49 2.45 -16.49 19.64
C ILE A 49 3.90 -16.65 19.16
N LEU A 50 4.83 -15.89 19.73
CA LEU A 50 6.24 -15.96 19.39
C LEU A 50 6.80 -17.35 19.67
N ALA A 51 6.49 -17.93 20.84
CA ALA A 51 6.87 -19.29 21.18
C ALA A 51 6.34 -20.30 20.16
N ARG A 52 5.05 -20.22 19.80
CA ARG A 52 4.42 -21.07 18.77
C ARG A 52 5.13 -20.97 17.42
N VAL A 53 5.50 -19.77 16.98
CA VAL A 53 6.24 -19.59 15.72
C VAL A 53 7.65 -20.18 15.80
N LEU A 54 8.38 -19.94 16.88
CA LEU A 54 9.73 -20.47 17.07
C LEU A 54 9.75 -22.00 17.17
N ASP A 55 8.76 -22.60 17.83
CA ASP A 55 8.60 -24.05 17.92
C ASP A 55 8.35 -24.68 16.55
N LYS A 56 7.48 -24.08 15.74
CA LYS A 56 7.27 -24.53 14.35
C LYS A 56 8.53 -24.45 13.51
N ILE A 57 9.24 -23.33 13.57
CA ILE A 57 10.49 -23.11 12.82
C ILE A 57 11.54 -24.15 13.22
N THR A 58 11.67 -24.42 14.51
CA THR A 58 12.58 -25.44 15.04
C THR A 58 12.17 -26.84 14.58
N GLY A 59 10.88 -27.15 14.60
CA GLY A 59 10.32 -28.42 14.13
C GLY A 59 10.60 -28.72 12.66
N VAL A 60 10.65 -27.69 11.80
CA VAL A 60 11.02 -27.84 10.38
C VAL A 60 12.51 -27.63 10.10
N SER A 61 13.34 -27.55 11.16
CA SER A 61 14.79 -27.33 11.06
C SER A 61 15.20 -26.06 10.29
N MET A 62 14.34 -25.04 10.30
CA MET A 62 14.66 -23.73 9.75
C MET A 62 15.46 -22.90 10.77
N LYS A 63 16.27 -21.97 10.26
CA LYS A 63 17.13 -21.13 11.10
C LYS A 63 16.75 -19.67 10.98
N ILE A 64 16.72 -18.97 12.10
CA ILE A 64 16.51 -17.52 12.17
C ILE A 64 17.83 -16.85 12.51
N SER A 65 18.12 -15.75 11.83
CA SER A 65 19.29 -14.92 12.15
C SER A 65 18.94 -13.93 13.27
N LEU A 66 19.27 -14.25 14.52
CA LEU A 66 19.05 -13.37 15.67
C LEU A 66 19.58 -11.93 15.45
N LYS A 67 20.72 -11.77 14.78
CA LYS A 67 21.31 -10.44 14.46
C LYS A 67 20.43 -9.57 13.55
N LYS A 68 19.51 -10.17 12.80
CA LYS A 68 18.60 -9.50 11.85
C LYS A 68 17.16 -9.50 12.36
N SER A 69 16.89 -10.13 13.49
CA SER A 69 15.57 -10.22 14.08
C SER A 69 15.38 -9.09 15.08
N ASN A 70 14.18 -8.51 15.06
CA ASN A 70 13.75 -7.46 15.96
C ASN A 70 12.56 -8.01 16.76
N PHE A 71 12.54 -7.85 18.08
CA PHE A 71 11.49 -8.37 18.96
C PHE A 71 10.94 -7.29 19.89
N GLY A 72 9.63 -7.30 20.12
CA GLY A 72 8.96 -6.48 21.14
C GLY A 72 9.01 -4.98 20.89
N PHE A 73 8.70 -4.55 19.67
CA PHE A 73 8.57 -3.15 19.29
C PHE A 73 7.11 -2.76 19.12
N GLU A 74 6.76 -1.54 19.55
CA GLU A 74 5.44 -0.94 19.29
C GLU A 74 5.32 -0.47 17.82
N GLU A 75 6.45 -0.12 17.21
CA GLU A 75 6.58 0.29 15.81
C GLU A 75 7.73 -0.48 15.14
N LEU A 76 7.47 -1.07 13.97
CA LEU A 76 8.42 -1.86 13.21
C LEU A 76 8.57 -1.32 11.78
N LYS A 77 9.81 -1.21 11.33
CA LYS A 77 10.11 -1.00 9.90
C LYS A 77 10.13 -2.34 9.17
N ALA A 78 9.17 -2.54 8.27
CA ALA A 78 9.06 -3.77 7.48
C ALA A 78 8.61 -3.46 6.05
N LEU A 79 9.18 -4.16 5.06
CA LEU A 79 8.78 -4.08 3.65
C LEU A 79 8.75 -2.67 3.04
N GLY A 80 9.55 -1.73 3.56
CA GLY A 80 9.55 -0.34 3.11
C GLY A 80 8.43 0.53 3.70
N HIS A 81 7.74 0.01 4.71
CA HIS A 81 6.73 0.67 5.50
C HIS A 81 7.15 0.77 6.97
N ILE A 82 6.53 1.71 7.67
CA ILE A 82 6.53 1.82 9.12
C ILE A 82 5.18 1.26 9.58
N VAL A 83 5.20 0.18 10.36
CA VAL A 83 4.00 -0.48 10.85
C VAL A 83 3.92 -0.28 12.36
N SER A 84 2.80 0.25 12.84
CA SER A 84 2.46 0.35 14.25
C SER A 84 1.12 -0.33 14.50
N GLY A 85 0.76 -0.57 15.76
CA GLY A 85 -0.53 -1.17 16.10
C GLY A 85 -1.75 -0.40 15.54
N LEU A 86 -1.63 0.91 15.35
CA LEU A 86 -2.72 1.78 14.89
C LEU A 86 -2.59 2.23 13.44
N SER A 87 -1.38 2.23 12.88
CA SER A 87 -1.12 2.90 11.61
C SER A 87 -0.02 2.27 10.76
N LEU A 88 -0.15 2.48 9.46
CA LEU A 88 0.78 2.11 8.41
C LEU A 88 1.30 3.38 7.72
N GLY A 89 2.60 3.63 7.84
CA GLY A 89 3.30 4.74 7.22
C GLY A 89 4.30 4.29 6.15
N ILE A 90 4.83 5.27 5.41
CA ILE A 90 5.95 5.06 4.49
C ILE A 90 7.26 5.27 5.26
N ASP A 91 8.25 4.40 5.05
CA ASP A 91 9.60 4.65 5.60
C ASP A 91 10.23 5.87 4.91
N LYS A 92 10.38 6.97 5.67
CA LYS A 92 10.89 8.25 5.16
C LYS A 92 12.25 8.11 4.49
N ASN A 93 13.10 7.21 4.96
CA ASN A 93 14.41 6.92 4.36
C ASN A 93 14.30 6.44 2.90
N LYS A 94 13.21 5.72 2.54
CA LYS A 94 12.95 5.29 1.16
C LYS A 94 12.49 6.44 0.28
N VAL A 95 11.71 7.37 0.84
CA VAL A 95 11.23 8.56 0.14
C VAL A 95 12.37 9.56 -0.11
N GLU A 96 13.25 9.76 0.87
CA GLU A 96 14.43 10.64 0.74
C GLU A 96 15.31 10.26 -0.45
N ALA A 97 15.53 8.96 -0.67
CA ALA A 97 16.28 8.46 -1.81
C ALA A 97 15.66 8.86 -3.17
N VAL A 98 14.34 9.11 -3.21
CA VAL A 98 13.64 9.60 -4.41
C VAL A 98 13.64 11.12 -4.49
N LEU A 99 13.62 11.83 -3.36
CA LEU A 99 13.75 13.28 -3.33
C LEU A 99 15.06 13.78 -3.92
N LEU A 100 16.15 13.07 -3.62
CA LEU A 100 17.49 13.41 -4.09
C LEU A 100 17.73 13.08 -5.58
N LYS A 101 16.82 12.33 -6.23
CA LYS A 101 17.00 11.99 -7.63
C LYS A 101 16.68 13.17 -8.54
N PRO A 102 17.53 13.44 -9.55
CA PRO A 102 17.22 14.41 -10.59
C PRO A 102 16.00 13.96 -11.40
N ILE A 103 15.45 14.87 -12.19
CA ILE A 103 14.38 14.56 -13.13
C ILE A 103 14.86 13.44 -14.08
N PRO A 104 14.05 12.39 -14.32
CA PRO A 104 14.41 11.30 -15.20
C PRO A 104 14.85 11.80 -16.58
N GLN A 105 15.98 11.30 -17.08
CA GLN A 105 16.53 11.68 -18.38
C GLN A 105 16.24 10.65 -19.48
N ASN A 106 15.70 9.49 -19.10
CA ASN A 106 15.35 8.43 -20.04
C ASN A 106 14.14 7.61 -19.55
N LYS A 107 13.56 6.80 -20.46
CA LYS A 107 12.41 5.94 -20.15
C LYS A 107 12.69 4.96 -19.02
N LYS A 108 13.91 4.44 -18.91
CA LYS A 108 14.25 3.42 -17.90
C LYS A 108 14.17 4.01 -16.50
N GLU A 109 14.69 5.22 -16.31
CA GLU A 109 14.57 5.97 -15.06
C GLU A 109 13.12 6.32 -14.75
N MET A 110 12.35 6.74 -15.77
CA MET A 110 10.93 7.07 -15.61
C MET A 110 10.10 5.83 -15.20
N ILE A 111 10.32 4.68 -15.83
CA ILE A 111 9.68 3.41 -15.46
C ILE A 111 10.07 3.00 -14.04
N SER A 112 11.33 3.19 -13.66
CA SER A 112 11.81 2.89 -12.30
C SER A 112 11.11 3.77 -11.26
N PHE A 113 11.00 5.09 -11.50
CA PHE A 113 10.28 6.01 -10.61
C PHE A 113 8.78 5.70 -10.56
N HIS A 114 8.17 5.41 -11.71
CA HIS A 114 6.76 5.05 -11.76
C HIS A 114 6.48 3.77 -10.97
N GLY A 115 7.32 2.74 -11.14
CA GLY A 115 7.23 1.50 -10.35
C GLY A 115 7.34 1.76 -8.85
N PHE A 116 8.31 2.58 -8.42
CA PHE A 116 8.47 2.96 -7.02
C PHE A 116 7.24 3.68 -6.46
N SER A 117 6.78 4.75 -7.12
CA SER A 117 5.63 5.53 -6.68
C SER A 117 4.34 4.71 -6.65
N ASN A 118 4.20 3.76 -7.59
CA ASN A 118 3.07 2.86 -7.63
C ASN A 118 3.02 1.88 -6.45
N CYS A 119 4.15 1.49 -5.87
CA CYS A 119 4.18 0.69 -4.63
C CYS A 119 3.49 1.41 -3.46
N TYR A 120 3.55 2.73 -3.43
CA TYR A 120 2.99 3.57 -2.36
C TYR A 120 1.65 4.21 -2.74
N ARG A 121 1.03 3.83 -3.86
CA ARG A 121 -0.20 4.44 -4.38
C ARG A 121 -1.36 4.49 -3.37
N GLN A 122 -1.40 3.55 -2.41
CA GLN A 122 -2.44 3.49 -1.37
C GLN A 122 -2.34 4.63 -0.35
N HIS A 123 -1.18 5.28 -0.23
CA HIS A 123 -0.97 6.46 0.59
C HIS A 123 -1.24 7.77 -0.15
N LEU A 124 -1.44 7.70 -1.47
CA LEU A 124 -1.49 8.86 -2.36
C LEU A 124 -2.91 9.06 -2.89
N LYS A 125 -3.56 10.13 -2.41
CA LYS A 125 -4.86 10.55 -2.94
C LYS A 125 -4.74 10.86 -4.44
N ASP A 126 -5.70 10.39 -5.23
CA ASP A 126 -5.83 10.68 -6.66
C ASP A 126 -4.59 10.31 -7.52
N PHE A 127 -3.81 9.33 -7.07
CA PHE A 127 -2.56 8.92 -7.74
C PHE A 127 -2.71 8.63 -9.24
N ALA A 128 -3.81 7.97 -9.65
CA ALA A 128 -4.05 7.66 -11.06
C ALA A 128 -4.19 8.90 -11.95
N ILE A 129 -4.72 10.00 -11.39
CA ILE A 129 -4.85 11.29 -12.07
C ILE A 129 -3.47 11.97 -12.13
N LEU A 130 -2.75 12.02 -11.01
CA LEU A 130 -1.40 12.60 -10.93
C LEU A 130 -0.42 11.88 -11.87
N ALA A 131 -0.43 10.56 -11.90
CA ALA A 131 0.47 9.74 -12.70
C ALA A 131 0.01 9.58 -14.16
N LYS A 132 -1.07 10.24 -14.60
CA LYS A 132 -1.66 10.04 -15.94
C LYS A 132 -0.67 10.32 -17.06
N SER A 133 -0.02 11.47 -17.02
CA SER A 133 0.96 11.91 -18.03
C SER A 133 2.25 11.07 -17.99
N LEU A 134 2.67 10.67 -16.78
CA LEU A 134 3.85 9.81 -16.56
C LEU A 134 3.66 8.38 -17.04
N TYR A 135 2.43 7.85 -16.95
CA TYR A 135 2.13 6.51 -17.47
C TYR A 135 2.29 6.45 -18.99
N LYS A 136 1.91 7.52 -19.70
CA LYS A 136 1.97 7.57 -21.17
C LYS A 136 3.41 7.56 -21.68
N ILE A 137 4.33 8.26 -21.01
CA ILE A 137 5.76 8.28 -21.39
C ILE A 137 6.48 6.95 -21.08
N CYS A 138 5.93 6.12 -20.18
CA CYS A 138 6.44 4.78 -19.90
C CYS A 138 6.12 3.77 -21.02
N ASP A 139 5.21 4.11 -21.94
CA ASP A 139 4.87 3.25 -23.07
C ASP A 139 6.04 3.15 -24.07
N GLN A 140 6.21 1.97 -24.66
CA GLN A 140 7.27 1.69 -25.62
C GLN A 140 7.13 2.56 -26.87
N GLN A 141 5.90 2.82 -27.31
CA GLN A 141 5.61 3.58 -28.54
C GLN A 141 5.73 5.10 -28.38
N THR A 142 5.71 5.62 -27.15
CA THR A 142 5.71 7.07 -26.90
C THR A 142 7.13 7.62 -26.87
N VAL A 143 7.42 8.73 -27.57
CA VAL A 143 8.75 9.38 -27.49
C VAL A 143 9.00 9.90 -26.07
N PHE A 144 10.23 9.72 -25.58
CA PHE A 144 10.60 10.23 -24.27
C PHE A 144 10.82 11.75 -24.34
N GLU A 145 9.97 12.49 -23.63
CA GLU A 145 10.03 13.94 -23.56
C GLU A 145 9.48 14.41 -22.21
N MET A 146 10.27 15.15 -21.43
CA MET A 146 9.79 15.73 -20.17
C MET A 146 9.17 17.10 -20.44
N THR A 147 7.93 17.10 -20.93
CA THR A 147 7.13 18.33 -21.09
C THR A 147 6.84 18.98 -19.74
N GLN A 148 6.48 20.26 -19.74
CA GLN A 148 6.12 21.00 -18.53
C GLN A 148 5.06 20.27 -17.68
N GLU A 149 4.00 19.76 -18.32
CA GLU A 149 2.95 18.95 -17.67
C GLU A 149 3.52 17.71 -16.94
N ARG A 150 4.50 17.03 -17.55
CA ARG A 150 5.12 15.82 -16.97
C ARG A 150 6.06 16.16 -15.83
N ILE A 151 6.80 17.27 -15.93
CA ILE A 151 7.65 17.78 -14.85
C ILE A 151 6.78 18.13 -13.63
N GLU A 152 5.66 18.84 -13.85
CA GLU A 152 4.72 19.17 -12.78
C GLU A 152 4.10 17.93 -12.15
N ALA A 153 3.71 16.93 -12.95
CA ALA A 153 3.21 15.66 -12.44
C ALA A 153 4.26 14.91 -11.60
N TYR A 154 5.52 14.89 -12.04
CA TYR A 154 6.63 14.28 -11.34
C TYR A 154 6.85 14.93 -9.96
N GLU A 155 6.92 16.27 -9.91
CA GLU A 155 7.09 17.00 -8.65
C GLU A 155 5.88 16.88 -7.72
N LYS A 156 4.65 16.88 -8.25
CA LYS A 156 3.43 16.62 -7.46
C LYS A 156 3.47 15.25 -6.79
N ILE A 157 3.92 14.21 -7.49
CA ILE A 157 4.03 12.86 -6.91
C ILE A 157 5.14 12.80 -5.87
N LYS A 158 6.30 13.45 -6.11
CA LYS A 158 7.36 13.55 -5.09
C LYS A 158 6.85 14.22 -3.82
N LYS A 159 6.15 15.35 -3.96
CA LYS A 159 5.55 16.06 -2.84
C LYS A 159 4.50 15.21 -2.12
N ALA A 160 3.64 14.51 -2.85
CA ALA A 160 2.65 13.63 -2.27
C ALA A 160 3.28 12.45 -1.50
N LEU A 161 4.41 11.91 -1.96
CA LEU A 161 5.16 10.87 -1.25
C LEU A 161 5.76 11.37 0.07
N THR A 162 6.15 12.65 0.14
CA THR A 162 6.67 13.26 1.38
C THR A 162 5.59 13.65 2.37
N GLU A 163 4.45 14.10 1.87
CA GLU A 163 3.30 14.53 2.66
C GLU A 163 2.31 13.38 2.92
N ALA A 164 2.67 12.16 2.50
CA ALA A 164 1.83 10.98 2.61
C ALA A 164 1.34 10.79 4.04
N THR A 165 0.03 10.74 4.22
CA THR A 165 -0.57 10.53 5.53
C THR A 165 -0.36 9.09 5.98
N LEU A 166 -0.27 8.91 7.30
CA LEU A 166 -0.39 7.60 7.91
C LEU A 166 -1.76 7.01 7.57
N LEU A 167 -1.77 5.75 7.16
CA LEU A 167 -3.00 4.99 6.96
C LEU A 167 -3.38 4.32 8.29
N LEU A 168 -4.65 4.30 8.64
CA LEU A 168 -5.13 3.54 9.78
C LEU A 168 -5.13 2.04 9.46
N MET A 169 -4.74 1.23 10.44
CA MET A 169 -4.93 -0.22 10.34
C MET A 169 -6.43 -0.53 10.33
N PRO A 170 -6.93 -1.36 9.39
CA PRO A 170 -8.35 -1.64 9.29
C PRO A 170 -8.85 -2.40 10.51
N ASP A 171 -9.91 -1.91 11.14
CA ASP A 171 -10.66 -2.64 12.16
C ASP A 171 -11.92 -3.24 11.54
N TRP A 172 -11.98 -4.56 11.45
CA TRP A 172 -13.08 -5.29 10.82
C TRP A 172 -14.39 -5.25 11.62
N ASN A 173 -14.35 -4.81 12.88
CA ASN A 173 -15.53 -4.68 13.73
C ASN A 173 -16.22 -3.31 13.59
N ILE A 174 -15.60 -2.36 12.89
CA ILE A 174 -16.09 -0.99 12.71
C ILE A 174 -16.52 -0.79 11.25
N PRO A 175 -17.64 -0.09 10.99
CA PRO A 175 -18.07 0.18 9.61
C PRO A 175 -17.05 1.04 8.84
N PHE A 176 -16.82 0.67 7.58
CA PHE A 176 -16.05 1.45 6.64
C PHE A 176 -16.89 2.57 6.01
N LYS A 177 -16.28 3.74 5.80
CA LYS A 177 -16.82 4.84 4.99
C LYS A 177 -16.05 4.92 3.69
N LEU A 178 -16.75 4.89 2.56
CA LEU A 178 -16.13 5.04 1.25
C LEU A 178 -16.53 6.39 0.66
N TYR A 179 -15.54 7.25 0.49
CA TYR A 179 -15.67 8.52 -0.20
C TYR A 179 -15.24 8.31 -1.65
N ILE A 180 -16.11 8.63 -2.60
CA ILE A 180 -15.85 8.48 -4.02
C ILE A 180 -15.99 9.85 -4.67
N ASP A 181 -15.01 10.21 -5.48
CA ASP A 181 -15.05 11.35 -6.38
C ASP A 181 -14.64 10.91 -7.79
N ALA A 182 -15.27 11.47 -8.80
CA ALA A 182 -15.02 11.10 -10.18
C ALA A 182 -15.09 12.32 -11.08
N CYS A 183 -14.09 12.45 -11.94
CA CYS A 183 -14.05 13.43 -13.03
C CYS A 183 -13.91 12.70 -14.37
N GLY A 184 -14.05 13.41 -15.50
CA GLY A 184 -13.94 12.78 -16.83
C GLY A 184 -12.61 12.06 -17.08
N ASP A 185 -11.57 12.38 -16.31
CA ASP A 185 -10.23 11.81 -16.46
C ASP A 185 -9.95 10.60 -15.55
N GLY A 186 -10.65 10.46 -14.45
CA GLY A 186 -10.30 9.49 -13.42
C GLY A 186 -11.29 9.43 -12.26
N LEU A 187 -11.18 8.35 -11.51
CA LEU A 187 -11.97 8.08 -10.31
C LEU A 187 -11.02 7.95 -9.12
N GLY A 188 -11.32 8.69 -8.06
CA GLY A 188 -10.61 8.69 -6.78
C GLY A 188 -11.54 8.19 -5.68
N GLU A 189 -11.04 7.31 -4.84
CA GLU A 189 -11.76 6.82 -3.68
C GLU A 189 -10.86 6.87 -2.45
N ALA A 190 -11.45 7.17 -1.30
CA ALA A 190 -10.79 7.07 -0.01
C ALA A 190 -11.64 6.17 0.89
N LEU A 191 -11.09 5.01 1.23
CA LEU A 191 -11.65 4.15 2.27
C LEU A 191 -11.20 4.71 3.62
N ARG A 192 -12.16 5.01 4.48
CA ARG A 192 -11.94 5.65 5.79
C ARG A 192 -12.64 4.87 6.89
N GLN A 193 -12.13 5.01 8.11
CA GLN A 193 -12.77 4.50 9.32
C GLN A 193 -12.67 5.54 10.44
N VAL A 194 -13.65 5.53 11.34
CA VAL A 194 -13.64 6.31 12.58
C VAL A 194 -13.15 5.39 13.69
N GLN A 195 -11.95 5.62 14.19
CA GLN A 195 -11.33 4.83 15.25
C GLN A 195 -11.07 5.71 16.47
N ILE A 196 -11.01 5.10 17.66
CA ILE A 196 -10.63 5.83 18.87
C ILE A 196 -9.11 5.87 18.92
N ILE A 197 -8.55 7.08 18.80
CA ILE A 197 -7.11 7.35 18.89
C ILE A 197 -6.96 8.42 19.97
N ASP A 198 -6.14 8.16 20.98
CA ASP A 198 -5.96 9.04 22.15
C ASP A 198 -7.30 9.47 22.79
N ASP A 199 -8.17 8.48 23.04
CA ASP A 199 -9.52 8.63 23.61
C ASP A 199 -10.47 9.52 22.80
N LYS A 200 -10.15 9.80 21.53
CA LYS A 200 -10.95 10.64 20.64
C LYS A 200 -11.37 9.91 19.37
N PRO A 201 -12.64 10.02 18.95
CA PRO A 201 -13.07 9.49 17.66
C PRO A 201 -12.42 10.30 16.54
N THR A 202 -11.50 9.65 15.84
CA THR A 202 -10.73 10.25 14.75
C THR A 202 -11.03 9.51 13.46
N GLU A 203 -11.47 10.25 12.44
CA GLU A 203 -11.66 9.68 11.10
C GLU A 203 -10.35 9.75 10.32
N GLY A 204 -9.80 8.59 9.97
CA GLY A 204 -8.57 8.49 9.18
C GLY A 204 -8.73 7.63 7.92
N PRO A 205 -7.82 7.79 6.95
CA PRO A 205 -7.79 6.95 5.75
C PRO A 205 -7.24 5.57 6.07
N VAL A 206 -7.94 4.51 5.66
CA VAL A 206 -7.43 3.14 5.65
C VAL A 206 -6.64 2.90 4.37
N CYS A 207 -7.15 3.37 3.23
CA CYS A 207 -6.41 3.39 1.97
C CYS A 207 -7.01 4.38 0.97
N TYR A 208 -6.18 4.87 0.06
CA TYR A 208 -6.60 5.56 -1.15
C TYR A 208 -6.63 4.59 -2.32
N ILE A 209 -7.70 4.66 -3.10
CA ILE A 209 -7.87 3.89 -4.33
C ILE A 209 -8.03 4.90 -5.45
N SER A 210 -7.31 4.71 -6.55
CA SER A 210 -7.49 5.58 -7.71
C SER A 210 -7.38 4.77 -8.99
N ARG A 211 -8.21 5.12 -9.97
CA ARG A 211 -8.32 4.39 -11.23
C ARG A 211 -8.59 5.36 -12.39
N LYS A 212 -7.99 5.09 -13.54
CA LYS A 212 -8.35 5.78 -14.78
C LYS A 212 -9.71 5.30 -15.27
N ILE A 213 -10.51 6.23 -15.77
CA ILE A 213 -11.74 5.92 -16.48
C ILE A 213 -11.40 5.22 -17.80
N LYS A 214 -12.09 4.11 -18.10
CA LYS A 214 -11.91 3.41 -19.38
C LYS A 214 -12.52 4.24 -20.52
N PRO A 215 -12.02 4.13 -21.77
CA PRO A 215 -12.60 4.86 -22.91
C PRO A 215 -14.09 4.56 -23.16
N THR A 216 -14.57 3.36 -22.82
CA THR A 216 -16.00 3.00 -22.92
C THR A 216 -16.84 3.70 -21.86
N GLU A 217 -16.27 3.80 -20.67
CA GLU A 217 -16.84 4.38 -19.48
C GLU A 217 -16.93 5.92 -19.62
N ALA A 218 -15.91 6.57 -20.19
CA ALA A 218 -15.89 8.01 -20.47
C ALA A 218 -17.02 8.49 -21.40
N ARG A 219 -17.64 7.58 -22.15
CA ARG A 219 -18.77 7.86 -23.04
C ARG A 219 -20.12 7.86 -22.31
N CYS A 220 -20.17 7.39 -21.07
CA CYS A 220 -21.37 7.40 -20.25
C CYS A 220 -21.54 8.74 -19.52
N SER A 221 -22.77 9.25 -19.48
CA SER A 221 -23.15 10.41 -18.64
C SER A 221 -22.79 10.18 -17.18
N ALA A 222 -22.33 11.24 -16.49
CA ALA A 222 -21.97 11.24 -15.06
C ALA A 222 -23.01 10.54 -14.17
N TYR A 223 -24.31 10.62 -14.51
CA TYR A 223 -25.40 9.99 -13.74
C TYR A 223 -25.41 8.45 -13.80
N VAL A 224 -24.96 7.85 -14.90
CA VAL A 224 -24.92 6.37 -15.05
C VAL A 224 -23.87 5.75 -14.11
N TRP A 225 -22.82 6.50 -13.80
CA TRP A 225 -21.77 6.09 -12.87
C TRP A 225 -22.27 5.95 -11.44
N TYR A 226 -23.05 6.92 -10.97
CA TYR A 226 -23.67 6.87 -9.65
C TYR A 226 -24.72 5.76 -9.50
N GLY A 227 -25.36 5.35 -10.60
CA GLY A 227 -26.36 4.27 -10.60
C GLY A 227 -25.76 2.88 -10.37
N ASN A 228 -24.60 2.58 -10.97
CA ASN A 228 -23.95 1.26 -10.84
C ASN A 228 -23.26 1.05 -9.49
N LEU A 229 -22.93 2.11 -8.75
CA LEU A 229 -22.30 2.03 -7.43
C LEU A 229 -23.30 1.75 -6.28
N ARG A 230 -24.62 1.87 -6.52
CA ARG A 230 -25.66 1.63 -5.50
C ARG A 230 -25.87 0.17 -5.11
N ASN A 231 -25.32 -0.79 -5.87
CA ASN A 231 -25.43 -2.22 -5.56
C ASN A 231 -24.34 -2.73 -4.60
N CYS A 232 -23.45 -1.86 -4.12
CA CYS A 232 -22.55 -2.16 -3.00
C CYS A 232 -23.11 -1.47 -1.75
N THR A 233 -23.48 -2.24 -0.73
CA THR A 233 -23.90 -1.73 0.57
C THR A 233 -22.70 -1.10 1.29
N ILE A 234 -22.32 0.10 0.88
CA ILE A 234 -21.37 0.98 1.55
C ILE A 234 -22.02 2.35 1.61
N ILE A 235 -22.12 2.92 2.81
CA ILE A 235 -22.78 4.20 3.06
C ILE A 235 -22.04 5.30 2.26
N LEU A 236 -22.63 5.70 1.12
CA LEU A 236 -22.17 6.80 0.27
C LEU A 236 -22.55 8.13 0.93
N VAL A 237 -21.57 8.81 1.54
CA VAL A 237 -21.71 10.22 1.91
C VAL A 237 -21.41 11.06 0.67
N ALA A 238 -22.46 11.42 -0.08
CA ALA A 238 -22.34 12.34 -1.20
C ALA A 238 -22.28 13.79 -0.66
N VAL A 239 -21.11 14.42 -0.74
CA VAL A 239 -20.98 15.87 -0.56
C VAL A 239 -21.15 16.53 -1.93
N LEU A 240 -22.36 17.02 -2.20
CA LEU A 240 -22.64 17.88 -3.36
C LEU A 240 -22.16 19.29 -3.04
N LEU A 241 -21.03 19.70 -3.62
CA LEU A 241 -20.69 21.12 -3.72
C LEU A 241 -21.39 21.69 -4.96
N LYS A 242 -22.24 22.70 -4.74
CA LYS A 242 -22.91 23.50 -5.78
C LYS A 242 -21.92 24.44 -6.45
#